data_AF-A0A7V2H8Q0-F1
#
_entry.id   AF-A0A7V2H8Q0-F1
#
_cell.length_a   1.000
_cell.length_b   1.000
_cell.length_c   1.000
_cell.angle_alpha   90.00
_cell.angle_beta   90.00
_cell.angle_gamma   90.00
#
_symmetry.space_group_name_H-M   'P 1'
#
loop_
_entity.id
_entity.type
_entity.pdbx_description
1 polymer ?
#
loop_
_entity_poly.entity_id
_entity_poly.type
_entity_poly.pdbx_seq_one_letter_code
_entity_poly.pdbx_strand_id
1 'polypeptide(L)'
;MQISRNYRRMRCLSTAVAAAALLSATDFTRGINITMSYDAAGSSPPAADPGGAQLQAIMNYVRGVYNDIFEDTHNITITYRWGTPSNPGAIAAHSLVSQGGTPNRETAGTIVFRNTTAWFFDPTPADNSEFNMTQTLWRDLTATQRNNFYSNFGANIPSTFEAGFTGTDNGSDPNVSGNIDILSTAFHEVGHALGMSASNNATIAETGDNDYDFDTAFVFGQALAADVAAGANIAHLANTNALMFPSIGTGVRILPSHTDLFSMASGHQYATLDIPRREFYGGTNWNTDGNWSGNQIPGAADEAFVRASGPSGELRTAGLSANALVGTLNVAEGSNVETNAFQLTVFNALNLDGLDTDLFVETGGTLSVSSTGIININNQAELNMSGGVVSAVGTINNNAEIIGRGTINFSGRLNNSGSINVSGGSLALNATGSGSINLDGTSTGTILFNEPGQVFVTASGTSLTINGSLTDDFNGDITVGSSNSITFNNPWTLGGSSGTIIFTPDGQLNLNGGTTSATAAVLDGAIVTIDGGDVNVGTNSFGIINAATAFVGGEIHVQSGGTLRLAGGNSFNGGTYDGAGTIQFDGNTTIIGDTTFNIANFDFDGAVIVLTFTINNGV
;
A
#
# COMPACT_ATOMS: atom_id res chain seq x y z
N MET A 1 -34.78 -4.64 -38.14
CA MET A 1 -33.99 -3.45 -37.75
C MET A 1 -34.23 -3.24 -36.25
N GLN A 2 -33.24 -3.32 -35.35
CA GLN A 2 -32.02 -2.49 -35.22
C GLN A 2 -32.37 -1.00 -34.95
N ILE A 3 -31.76 -0.19 -34.08
CA ILE A 3 -30.66 -0.22 -33.06
C ILE A 3 -30.84 1.16 -32.32
N SER A 4 -30.42 1.54 -31.10
CA SER A 4 -29.43 1.15 -30.06
C SER A 4 -30.02 1.53 -28.66
N ARG A 5 -29.49 1.40 -27.41
CA ARG A 5 -28.17 1.15 -26.76
C ARG A 5 -27.18 2.34 -26.80
N ASN A 6 -26.50 2.80 -25.73
CA ASN A 6 -26.29 2.37 -24.32
C ASN A 6 -26.06 3.66 -23.46
N TYR A 7 -26.21 3.69 -22.12
CA TYR A 7 -25.16 3.24 -21.19
C TYR A 7 -25.65 2.75 -19.82
N ARG A 8 -25.06 1.61 -19.41
CA ARG A 8 -24.88 0.96 -18.09
C ARG A 8 -25.81 1.37 -16.93
N ARG A 9 -26.63 0.41 -16.48
CA ARG A 9 -27.20 0.33 -15.11
C ARG A 9 -26.28 -0.49 -14.20
N MET A 10 -26.27 -0.17 -12.91
CA MET A 10 -25.85 -1.09 -11.85
C MET A 10 -26.81 -2.29 -11.74
N ARG A 11 -26.26 -3.48 -11.47
CA ARG A 11 -26.74 -4.58 -10.60
C ARG A 11 -26.21 -5.93 -11.09
N CYS A 12 -25.30 -6.52 -10.33
CA CYS A 12 -25.22 -7.97 -10.16
C CYS A 12 -25.53 -8.27 -8.69
N LEU A 13 -26.21 -9.38 -8.38
CA LEU A 13 -26.69 -9.65 -7.03
C LEU A 13 -26.80 -11.17 -6.82
N SER A 14 -25.83 -11.74 -6.11
CA SER A 14 -25.76 -13.18 -5.79
C SER A 14 -25.03 -13.43 -4.47
N THR A 15 -25.72 -13.06 -3.39
CA THR A 15 -25.80 -13.80 -2.11
C THR A 15 -24.52 -14.44 -1.52
N ALA A 16 -23.97 -13.77 -0.51
CA ALA A 16 -23.46 -14.44 0.70
C ALA A 16 -24.07 -13.72 1.91
N VAL A 17 -24.63 -14.45 2.88
CA VAL A 17 -25.36 -13.88 4.04
C VAL A 17 -25.05 -14.68 5.30
N ALA A 18 -24.21 -14.13 6.19
CA ALA A 18 -24.20 -14.42 7.63
C ALA A 18 -23.26 -13.43 8.35
N ALA A 19 -23.80 -12.69 9.34
CA ALA A 19 -23.13 -11.69 10.18
C ALA A 19 -22.49 -10.47 9.44
N ALA A 20 -22.48 -9.26 10.00
CA ALA A 20 -23.11 -8.79 11.23
C ALA A 20 -24.39 -7.98 10.94
N ALA A 21 -25.31 -7.93 11.90
CA ALA A 21 -26.44 -6.99 11.93
C ALA A 21 -26.22 -5.97 13.05
N LEU A 22 -27.02 -4.89 13.06
CA LEU A 22 -26.91 -3.72 13.95
C LEU A 22 -25.71 -2.78 13.68
N LEU A 23 -25.57 -2.33 12.43
CA LEU A 23 -25.39 -0.89 12.23
C LEU A 23 -26.75 -0.21 12.49
N SER A 24 -27.07 0.02 13.76
CA SER A 24 -28.11 0.97 14.14
C SER A 24 -27.66 2.37 13.75
N ALA A 25 -28.49 3.12 13.03
CA ALA A 25 -28.21 4.52 12.73
C ALA A 25 -28.25 5.34 14.02
N THR A 26 -27.10 5.49 14.67
CA THR A 26 -26.82 6.51 15.68
C THR A 26 -26.57 7.85 15.00
N ASP A 27 -26.91 8.94 15.67
CA ASP A 27 -27.15 10.23 15.02
C ASP A 27 -25.90 10.85 14.34
N PHE A 28 -26.03 11.13 13.04
CA PHE A 28 -25.14 12.02 12.25
C PHE A 28 -25.31 13.49 12.69
N THR A 29 -25.10 13.78 13.97
CA THR A 29 -25.18 15.13 14.58
C THR A 29 -23.94 15.48 15.42
N ARG A 30 -22.89 14.67 15.29
CA ARG A 30 -21.51 14.99 15.67
C ARG A 30 -20.78 15.28 14.35
N GLY A 31 -19.99 16.34 14.31
CA GLY A 31 -19.52 16.99 13.08
C GLY A 31 -19.87 18.48 13.03
N ILE A 32 -18.94 19.28 12.53
CA ILE A 32 -19.19 20.68 12.18
C ILE A 32 -20.10 20.78 10.95
N ASN A 33 -20.99 21.76 10.96
CA ASN A 33 -21.83 22.10 9.83
C ASN A 33 -21.37 23.42 9.19
N ILE A 34 -20.44 23.32 8.23
CA ILE A 34 -19.99 24.47 7.43
C ILE A 34 -21.00 24.73 6.31
N THR A 35 -21.73 25.83 6.41
CA THR A 35 -22.68 26.31 5.39
C THR A 35 -21.96 27.25 4.42
N MET A 36 -21.68 26.78 3.21
CA MET A 36 -21.04 27.55 2.14
C MET A 36 -22.07 28.35 1.32
N SER A 37 -21.85 29.65 1.14
CA SER A 37 -22.74 30.54 0.40
C SER A 37 -21.97 31.40 -0.63
N TYR A 38 -22.21 31.20 -1.92
CA TYR A 38 -21.58 32.00 -2.97
C TYR A 38 -22.33 33.32 -3.19
N ASP A 39 -21.73 34.46 -2.82
CA ASP A 39 -22.28 35.78 -3.09
C ASP A 39 -22.05 36.17 -4.55
N ALA A 40 -22.90 35.66 -5.44
CA ALA A 40 -22.91 35.99 -6.85
C ALA A 40 -23.24 37.47 -7.14
N ALA A 41 -23.82 38.22 -6.19
CA ALA A 41 -24.25 39.61 -6.40
C ALA A 41 -23.13 40.62 -6.10
N GLY A 42 -22.31 40.36 -5.07
CA GLY A 42 -21.06 41.08 -4.79
C GLY A 42 -19.83 40.50 -5.50
N SER A 43 -19.99 39.42 -6.29
CA SER A 43 -18.90 38.80 -7.05
C SER A 43 -18.45 39.67 -8.23
N SER A 44 -17.16 39.61 -8.56
CA SER A 44 -16.59 40.15 -9.80
C SER A 44 -15.73 39.07 -10.48
N PRO A 45 -16.33 38.09 -11.16
CA PRO A 45 -15.64 36.87 -11.57
C PRO A 45 -14.49 37.08 -12.57
N PRO A 46 -13.43 36.24 -12.53
CA PRO A 46 -12.38 36.21 -13.55
C PRO A 46 -12.92 35.63 -14.86
N ALA A 47 -12.26 35.94 -15.98
CA ALA A 47 -12.63 35.39 -17.29
C ALA A 47 -12.51 33.86 -17.39
N ALA A 48 -11.71 33.23 -16.51
CA ALA A 48 -11.55 31.78 -16.40
C ALA A 48 -12.71 31.09 -15.67
N ASP A 49 -13.44 31.80 -14.78
CA ASP A 49 -14.57 31.25 -14.02
C ASP A 49 -15.75 32.23 -13.98
N PRO A 50 -16.33 32.60 -15.14
CA PRO A 50 -17.27 33.73 -15.26
C PRO A 50 -18.59 33.53 -14.51
N GLY A 51 -18.92 32.29 -14.13
CA GLY A 51 -20.08 31.96 -13.30
C GLY A 51 -19.77 31.68 -11.82
N GLY A 52 -18.50 31.67 -11.42
CA GLY A 52 -18.07 31.20 -10.10
C GLY A 52 -18.20 29.69 -9.90
N ALA A 53 -18.29 28.90 -10.97
CA ALA A 53 -18.65 27.48 -10.92
C ALA A 53 -17.49 26.60 -10.45
N GLN A 54 -16.26 26.90 -10.87
CA GLN A 54 -15.06 26.20 -10.40
C GLN A 54 -14.76 26.57 -8.95
N LEU A 55 -14.88 27.85 -8.57
CA LEU A 55 -14.77 28.26 -7.17
C LEU A 55 -15.83 27.57 -6.29
N GLN A 56 -17.08 27.45 -6.75
CA GLN A 56 -18.12 26.69 -6.05
C GLN A 56 -17.77 25.20 -5.90
N ALA A 57 -17.15 24.57 -6.89
CA ALA A 57 -16.72 23.16 -6.78
C ALA A 57 -15.64 22.98 -5.71
N ILE A 58 -14.57 23.78 -5.78
CA ILE A 58 -13.45 23.75 -4.83
C ILE A 58 -13.93 24.04 -3.40
N MET A 59 -14.71 25.10 -3.19
CA MET A 59 -15.23 25.45 -1.87
C MET A 59 -16.17 24.38 -1.30
N ASN A 60 -16.93 23.66 -2.14
CA ASN A 60 -17.75 22.54 -1.68
C ASN A 60 -16.95 21.28 -1.32
N TYR A 61 -15.78 21.07 -1.93
CA TYR A 61 -14.85 20.02 -1.57
C TYR A 61 -14.13 20.32 -0.25
N VAL A 62 -13.56 21.53 -0.10
CA VAL A 62 -12.94 22.01 1.15
C VAL A 62 -13.93 21.95 2.32
N ARG A 63 -15.20 22.33 2.09
CA ARG A 63 -16.31 22.16 3.04
C ARG A 63 -16.56 20.70 3.40
N GLY A 64 -16.38 19.76 2.47
CA GLY A 64 -16.48 18.32 2.73
C GLY A 64 -15.38 17.86 3.67
N VAL A 65 -14.12 18.12 3.32
CA VAL A 65 -12.94 17.69 4.09
C VAL A 65 -12.93 18.26 5.51
N TYR A 66 -13.24 19.55 5.71
CA TYR A 66 -13.32 20.10 7.06
C TYR A 66 -14.58 19.70 7.84
N ASN A 67 -15.65 19.26 7.17
CA ASN A 67 -16.81 18.65 7.83
C ASN A 67 -16.52 17.24 8.37
N ASP A 68 -15.63 16.48 7.71
CA ASP A 68 -15.08 15.22 8.24
C ASP A 68 -14.17 15.51 9.44
N ILE A 69 -13.15 16.35 9.24
CA ILE A 69 -12.06 16.53 10.20
C ILE A 69 -12.54 17.03 11.57
N PHE A 70 -13.46 17.99 11.63
CA PHE A 70 -13.89 18.57 12.91
C PHE A 70 -15.21 17.94 13.39
N GLU A 71 -15.12 16.87 14.19
CA GLU A 71 -16.28 16.14 14.76
C GLU A 71 -17.08 16.94 15.82
N ASP A 72 -16.58 18.11 16.20
CA ASP A 72 -17.21 19.02 17.15
C ASP A 72 -18.54 19.59 16.61
N THR A 73 -19.64 19.41 17.35
CA THR A 73 -20.95 19.98 16.97
C THR A 73 -20.92 21.52 16.98
N HIS A 74 -20.71 22.11 15.81
CA HIS A 74 -20.68 23.56 15.59
C HIS A 74 -21.36 23.94 14.27
N ASN A 75 -21.78 25.20 14.12
CA ASN A 75 -22.41 25.73 12.91
C ASN A 75 -21.76 27.06 12.51
N ILE A 76 -21.25 27.13 11.27
CA ILE A 76 -20.61 28.32 10.71
C ILE A 76 -21.13 28.59 9.30
N THR A 77 -21.42 29.86 8.98
CA THR A 77 -21.77 30.28 7.61
C THR A 77 -20.61 31.03 6.97
N ILE A 78 -20.05 30.47 5.89
CA ILE A 78 -18.96 31.09 5.13
C ILE A 78 -19.52 31.62 3.82
N THR A 79 -19.56 32.94 3.69
CA THR A 79 -19.90 33.62 2.43
C THR A 79 -18.64 33.79 1.59
N TYR A 80 -18.64 33.44 0.32
CA TYR A 80 -17.46 33.57 -0.54
C TYR A 80 -17.79 34.15 -1.91
N ARG A 81 -16.83 34.87 -2.51
CA ARG A 81 -16.99 35.52 -3.82
C ARG A 81 -15.66 35.85 -4.49
N TRP A 82 -15.72 36.14 -5.79
CA TRP A 82 -14.61 36.75 -6.52
C TRP A 82 -14.60 38.27 -6.29
N GLY A 83 -13.41 38.89 -6.21
CA GLY A 83 -13.28 40.35 -6.11
C GLY A 83 -11.85 40.80 -5.87
N THR A 84 -11.71 41.91 -5.15
CA THR A 84 -10.42 42.41 -4.64
C THR A 84 -10.42 42.27 -3.11
N PRO A 85 -9.47 41.52 -2.52
CA PRO A 85 -9.28 41.45 -1.06
C PRO A 85 -9.02 42.83 -0.43
N SER A 86 -9.34 42.96 0.86
CA SER A 86 -9.14 44.20 1.63
C SER A 86 -7.66 44.58 1.77
N ASN A 87 -6.79 43.59 1.84
CA ASN A 87 -5.33 43.74 1.75
C ASN A 87 -4.87 43.75 0.27
N PRO A 88 -4.30 44.86 -0.25
CA PRO A 88 -3.83 44.93 -1.64
C PRO A 88 -2.71 43.94 -2.00
N GLY A 89 -2.04 43.31 -1.03
CA GLY A 89 -1.07 42.25 -1.26
C GLY A 89 -1.67 40.84 -1.39
N ALA A 90 -2.81 40.56 -0.75
CA ALA A 90 -3.29 39.19 -0.53
C ALA A 90 -4.07 38.60 -1.73
N ILE A 91 -3.82 37.34 -2.07
CA ILE A 91 -4.44 36.64 -3.21
C ILE A 91 -5.87 36.14 -2.91
N ALA A 92 -6.20 35.96 -1.63
CA ALA A 92 -7.57 35.94 -1.13
C ALA A 92 -7.58 36.72 0.21
N ALA A 93 -8.71 36.78 0.91
CA ALA A 93 -8.75 37.13 2.33
C ALA A 93 -10.08 36.74 2.98
N HIS A 94 -9.97 36.11 4.15
CA HIS A 94 -11.01 35.97 5.17
C HIS A 94 -11.33 37.31 5.84
N SER A 95 -12.52 37.41 6.41
CA SER A 95 -12.93 38.44 7.35
C SER A 95 -14.04 37.89 8.25
N LEU A 96 -13.84 37.94 9.56
CA LEU A 96 -14.86 37.63 10.57
C LEU A 96 -16.13 38.48 10.36
N VAL A 97 -17.30 37.85 10.46
CA VAL A 97 -18.61 38.54 10.46
C VAL A 97 -19.30 38.41 11.83
N SER A 98 -19.29 37.22 12.44
CA SER A 98 -19.83 37.01 13.79
C SER A 98 -19.15 35.85 14.52
N GLN A 99 -19.00 35.97 15.84
CA GLN A 99 -18.39 34.99 16.74
C GLN A 99 -19.24 34.86 18.01
N GLY A 100 -19.20 33.70 18.68
CA GLY A 100 -20.02 33.45 19.88
C GLY A 100 -19.88 32.04 20.44
N GLY A 101 -20.66 31.76 21.48
CA GLY A 101 -20.67 30.45 22.15
C GLY A 101 -19.70 30.33 23.33
N THR A 102 -19.58 29.10 23.84
CA THR A 102 -18.57 28.67 24.82
C THR A 102 -18.19 27.22 24.47
N PRO A 103 -17.01 26.95 23.89
CA PRO A 103 -15.95 27.89 23.51
C PRO A 103 -16.41 28.94 22.47
N ASN A 104 -15.67 30.04 22.35
CA ASN A 104 -16.03 31.14 21.46
C ASN A 104 -15.51 30.86 20.03
N ARG A 105 -16.41 30.53 19.11
CA ARG A 105 -16.08 30.14 17.73
C ARG A 105 -16.68 31.11 16.72
N GLU A 106 -16.13 31.18 15.51
CA GLU A 106 -16.77 31.94 14.43
C GLU A 106 -18.11 31.27 14.05
N THR A 107 -19.16 32.08 13.92
CA THR A 107 -20.50 31.66 13.47
C THR A 107 -20.81 32.16 12.06
N ALA A 108 -20.14 33.22 11.62
CA ALA A 108 -20.11 33.61 10.21
C ALA A 108 -18.80 34.32 9.84
N GLY A 109 -18.34 34.08 8.61
CA GLY A 109 -17.18 34.71 7.99
C GLY A 109 -17.42 35.02 6.52
N THR A 110 -16.58 35.86 5.92
CA THR A 110 -16.57 36.17 4.48
C THR A 110 -15.19 35.94 3.89
N ILE A 111 -15.10 35.27 2.74
CA ILE A 111 -13.84 35.07 1.99
C ILE A 111 -13.94 35.74 0.62
N VAL A 112 -12.92 36.51 0.23
CA VAL A 112 -12.84 37.15 -1.09
C VAL A 112 -11.62 36.61 -1.84
N PHE A 113 -11.82 35.93 -2.96
CA PHE A 113 -10.73 35.46 -3.83
C PHE A 113 -10.39 36.50 -4.89
N ARG A 114 -9.09 36.74 -5.15
CA ARG A 114 -8.63 37.76 -6.11
C ARG A 114 -8.95 37.35 -7.55
N ASN A 115 -9.75 38.18 -8.23
CA ASN A 115 -10.19 37.95 -9.61
C ASN A 115 -9.15 38.27 -10.70
N THR A 116 -7.96 38.73 -10.32
CA THR A 116 -6.83 39.02 -11.22
C THR A 116 -5.63 38.08 -11.05
N THR A 117 -5.71 37.11 -10.12
CA THR A 117 -4.70 36.06 -9.96
C THR A 117 -4.87 35.00 -11.06
N ALA A 118 -3.74 34.43 -11.50
CA ALA A 118 -3.71 33.27 -12.38
C ALA A 118 -3.86 32.00 -11.53
N TRP A 119 -5.06 31.41 -11.53
CA TRP A 119 -5.43 30.26 -10.70
C TRP A 119 -5.35 28.96 -11.51
N PHE A 120 -4.81 27.92 -10.89
CA PHE A 120 -5.07 26.54 -11.28
C PHE A 120 -6.40 26.09 -10.66
N PHE A 121 -7.25 25.46 -11.45
CA PHE A 121 -8.56 24.94 -11.04
C PHE A 121 -8.57 23.43 -11.20
N ASP A 122 -8.29 22.73 -10.10
CA ASP A 122 -8.27 21.26 -10.07
C ASP A 122 -9.66 20.66 -10.40
N PRO A 123 -9.80 19.82 -11.44
CA PRO A 123 -11.04 19.14 -11.77
C PRO A 123 -11.34 17.92 -10.87
N THR A 124 -10.35 17.46 -10.10
CA THR A 124 -10.30 16.20 -9.34
C THR A 124 -9.64 16.39 -7.96
N PRO A 125 -10.10 17.32 -7.09
CA PRO A 125 -9.38 17.76 -5.88
C PRO A 125 -9.20 16.72 -4.75
N ALA A 126 -9.65 15.48 -4.96
CA ALA A 126 -9.37 14.33 -4.09
C ALA A 126 -8.20 13.45 -4.60
N ASP A 127 -7.76 13.65 -5.85
CA ASP A 127 -6.76 12.84 -6.56
C ASP A 127 -5.63 13.76 -7.01
N ASN A 128 -4.66 13.98 -6.11
CA ASN A 128 -3.53 14.92 -6.24
C ASN A 128 -2.46 14.47 -7.27
N SER A 129 -2.88 13.84 -8.36
CA SER A 129 -2.05 13.23 -9.41
C SER A 129 -1.23 14.23 -10.24
N GLU A 130 -1.45 15.54 -10.05
CA GLU A 130 -0.72 16.65 -10.66
C GLU A 130 0.39 17.23 -9.75
N PHE A 131 0.45 16.80 -8.49
CA PHE A 131 1.50 17.18 -7.53
C PHE A 131 2.23 15.95 -6.98
N ASN A 132 3.56 16.05 -6.85
CA ASN A 132 4.34 15.09 -6.06
C ASN A 132 4.16 15.42 -4.56
N MET A 133 3.03 15.02 -3.99
CA MET A 133 2.69 15.26 -2.58
C MET A 133 3.57 14.45 -1.62
N THR A 134 4.10 15.11 -0.58
CA THR A 134 4.96 14.53 0.45
C THR A 134 4.73 15.21 1.80
N GLN A 135 4.71 14.44 2.88
CA GLN A 135 4.70 14.97 4.24
C GLN A 135 6.09 15.52 4.61
N THR A 136 6.14 16.70 5.21
CA THR A 136 7.33 17.18 5.92
C THR A 136 7.16 16.86 7.41
N LEU A 137 8.05 16.07 7.98
CA LEU A 137 7.99 15.68 9.38
C LEU A 137 8.96 16.52 10.22
N TRP A 138 8.77 16.59 11.54
CA TRP A 138 9.63 17.34 12.47
C TRP A 138 11.13 16.99 12.32
N ARG A 139 11.44 15.71 12.05
CA ARG A 139 12.81 15.24 11.76
C ARG A 139 13.41 15.80 10.46
N ASP A 140 12.59 16.12 9.46
CA ASP A 140 13.02 16.58 8.13
C ASP A 140 13.31 18.09 8.12
N LEU A 141 12.69 18.83 9.05
CA LEU A 141 12.95 20.26 9.23
C LEU A 141 14.42 20.53 9.58
N THR A 142 15.01 21.53 8.95
CA THR A 142 16.31 22.10 9.37
C THR A 142 16.19 22.76 10.75
N ALA A 143 17.31 22.91 11.48
CA ALA A 143 17.32 23.56 12.78
C ALA A 143 16.70 24.97 12.78
N THR A 144 16.83 25.73 11.68
CA THR A 144 16.15 27.03 11.52
C THR A 144 14.63 26.86 11.39
N GLN A 145 14.16 25.93 10.56
CA GLN A 145 12.72 25.65 10.43
C GLN A 145 12.09 25.16 11.75
N ARG A 146 12.84 24.37 12.54
CA ARG A 146 12.41 23.93 13.88
C ARG A 146 12.26 25.10 14.85
N ASN A 147 13.30 25.95 14.94
CA ASN A 147 13.29 27.15 15.78
C ASN A 147 12.28 28.22 15.33
N ASN A 148 11.79 28.14 14.08
CA ASN A 148 10.76 29.02 13.53
C ASN A 148 9.33 28.48 13.70
N PHE A 149 9.14 27.21 14.07
CA PHE A 149 7.81 26.61 14.23
C PHE A 149 7.50 26.23 15.69
N TYR A 150 8.49 25.77 16.46
CA TYR A 150 8.28 25.22 17.79
C TYR A 150 9.39 25.72 18.75
N SER A 151 9.64 27.03 18.74
CA SER A 151 10.78 27.69 19.37
C SER A 151 11.00 27.32 20.85
N ASN A 152 9.92 27.02 21.56
CA ASN A 152 9.90 26.70 22.99
C ASN A 152 10.10 25.19 23.33
N PHE A 153 9.93 24.26 22.38
CA PHE A 153 9.63 22.84 22.69
C PHE A 153 10.79 21.84 22.54
N GLY A 154 11.93 22.26 22.00
CA GLY A 154 13.19 21.52 22.13
C GLY A 154 13.21 20.14 21.46
N ALA A 155 13.48 19.08 22.23
CA ALA A 155 13.80 17.74 21.72
C ALA A 155 12.69 16.68 21.90
N ASN A 156 11.54 17.04 22.48
CA ASN A 156 10.51 16.07 22.88
C ASN A 156 9.38 15.87 21.85
N ILE A 157 9.41 16.60 20.74
CA ILE A 157 8.44 16.44 19.64
C ILE A 157 8.67 15.08 18.96
N PRO A 158 7.62 14.26 18.74
CA PRO A 158 7.75 12.99 18.02
C PRO A 158 8.44 13.18 16.67
N SER A 159 9.41 12.31 16.36
CA SER A 159 10.20 12.36 15.11
C SER A 159 9.33 12.42 13.85
N THR A 160 8.18 11.75 13.89
CA THR A 160 7.18 11.64 12.83
C THR A 160 6.04 12.66 12.94
N PHE A 161 6.13 13.69 13.79
CA PHE A 161 5.11 14.74 13.86
C PHE A 161 5.04 15.52 12.53
N GLU A 162 3.84 15.67 11.95
CA GLU A 162 3.66 16.26 10.62
C GLU A 162 3.68 17.80 10.67
N ALA A 163 4.80 18.37 10.21
CA ALA A 163 5.07 19.80 10.14
C ALA A 163 4.57 20.48 8.85
N GLY A 164 4.03 19.71 7.91
CA GLY A 164 3.53 20.21 6.62
C GLY A 164 3.15 19.09 5.67
N PHE A 165 2.22 19.33 4.75
CA PHE A 165 1.89 18.40 3.66
C PHE A 165 1.82 19.15 2.33
N THR A 166 2.84 18.96 1.50
CA THR A 166 3.16 19.82 0.35
C THR A 166 3.49 18.99 -0.88
N GLY A 167 3.15 19.48 -2.07
CA GLY A 167 3.59 18.88 -3.32
C GLY A 167 3.92 19.91 -4.40
N THR A 168 4.82 19.53 -5.30
CA THR A 168 5.25 20.36 -6.44
C THR A 168 4.72 19.79 -7.75
N ASP A 169 4.43 20.67 -8.72
CA ASP A 169 4.14 20.36 -10.12
C ASP A 169 4.99 19.18 -10.63
N ASN A 170 4.33 18.09 -11.03
CA ASN A 170 4.97 16.90 -11.58
C ASN A 170 4.94 16.85 -13.11
N GLY A 171 4.34 17.85 -13.76
CA GLY A 171 4.21 17.97 -15.20
C GLY A 171 3.11 17.13 -15.85
N SER A 172 2.22 16.47 -15.08
CA SER A 172 1.11 15.68 -15.64
C SER A 172 -0.02 16.56 -16.20
N ASP A 173 -0.30 17.72 -15.58
CA ASP A 173 -1.19 18.76 -16.10
C ASP A 173 -0.42 20.07 -16.40
N PRO A 174 -0.32 20.51 -17.68
CA PRO A 174 0.38 21.74 -18.05
C PRO A 174 -0.28 23.04 -17.50
N ASN A 175 -1.47 22.96 -16.90
CA ASN A 175 -2.16 24.10 -16.28
C ASN A 175 -1.69 24.36 -14.83
N VAL A 176 -0.97 23.44 -14.19
CA VAL A 176 -0.39 23.66 -12.84
C VAL A 176 0.76 24.69 -12.92
N SER A 177 1.61 24.55 -13.94
CA SER A 177 2.85 25.32 -14.05
C SER A 177 2.62 26.83 -14.21
N GLY A 178 3.18 27.62 -13.30
CA GLY A 178 3.08 29.08 -13.30
C GLY A 178 1.74 29.66 -12.79
N ASN A 179 0.79 28.81 -12.39
CA ASN A 179 -0.46 29.22 -11.74
C ASN A 179 -0.42 28.93 -10.23
N ILE A 180 -1.26 29.61 -9.44
CA ILE A 180 -1.42 29.36 -8.00
C ILE A 180 -2.55 28.34 -7.79
N ASP A 181 -2.32 27.32 -6.95
CA ASP A 181 -3.36 26.35 -6.61
C ASP A 181 -4.47 26.99 -5.76
N ILE A 182 -5.68 27.03 -6.33
CA ILE A 182 -6.84 27.58 -5.63
C ILE A 182 -7.35 26.66 -4.52
N LEU A 183 -7.08 25.35 -4.60
CA LEU A 183 -7.48 24.38 -3.59
C LEU A 183 -6.77 24.66 -2.26
N SER A 184 -5.44 24.76 -2.29
CA SER A 184 -4.60 25.20 -1.16
C SER A 184 -5.10 26.53 -0.58
N THR A 185 -5.36 27.52 -1.44
CA THR A 185 -5.82 28.84 -1.00
C THR A 185 -7.20 28.77 -0.34
N ALA A 186 -8.11 27.93 -0.85
CA ALA A 186 -9.42 27.73 -0.25
C ALA A 186 -9.34 27.00 1.11
N PHE A 187 -8.45 26.02 1.27
CA PHE A 187 -8.18 25.38 2.57
C PHE A 187 -7.65 26.39 3.60
N HIS A 188 -6.72 27.27 3.21
CA HIS A 188 -6.14 28.32 4.06
C HIS A 188 -7.21 29.31 4.58
N GLU A 189 -7.97 29.90 3.66
CA GLU A 189 -8.95 30.94 3.98
C GLU A 189 -10.15 30.41 4.80
N VAL A 190 -10.49 29.13 4.64
CA VAL A 190 -11.45 28.45 5.51
C VAL A 190 -10.82 28.10 6.87
N GLY A 191 -9.52 27.80 6.94
CA GLY A 191 -8.80 27.57 8.19
C GLY A 191 -8.80 28.78 9.13
N HIS A 192 -8.71 30.01 8.60
CA HIS A 192 -8.95 31.23 9.38
C HIS A 192 -10.34 31.21 10.04
N ALA A 193 -11.39 30.87 9.28
CA ALA A 193 -12.76 30.80 9.80
C ALA A 193 -12.96 29.68 10.83
N LEU A 194 -12.16 28.61 10.76
CA LEU A 194 -12.29 27.44 11.62
C LEU A 194 -11.50 27.51 12.92
N GLY A 195 -10.45 28.34 13.03
CA GLY A 195 -9.71 28.50 14.29
C GLY A 195 -8.71 29.64 14.35
N MET A 196 -8.21 30.12 13.20
CA MET A 196 -7.02 30.97 13.12
C MET A 196 -7.33 32.37 12.59
N SER A 197 -8.33 33.02 13.18
CA SER A 197 -8.81 34.36 12.80
C SER A 197 -8.29 35.42 13.77
N ALA A 198 -7.43 36.34 13.30
CA ALA A 198 -6.87 37.42 14.13
C ALA A 198 -7.91 38.47 14.61
N SER A 199 -9.21 38.27 14.32
CA SER A 199 -10.32 39.07 14.87
C SER A 199 -11.20 38.29 15.86
N ASN A 200 -10.94 36.98 16.04
CA ASN A 200 -11.68 36.12 16.97
C ASN A 200 -11.09 36.22 18.39
N ASN A 201 -11.96 36.33 19.40
CA ASN A 201 -11.57 36.53 20.80
C ASN A 201 -10.91 35.30 21.43
N ALA A 202 -11.26 34.09 21.00
CA ALA A 202 -10.58 32.86 21.43
C ALA A 202 -9.19 32.80 20.80
N THR A 203 -9.06 32.98 19.49
CA THR A 203 -7.74 33.05 18.81
C THR A 203 -6.82 34.10 19.43
N ILE A 204 -7.33 35.29 19.76
CA ILE A 204 -6.55 36.37 20.43
C ILE A 204 -6.15 36.00 21.88
N ALA A 205 -6.95 35.20 22.58
CA ALA A 205 -6.68 34.78 23.96
C ALA A 205 -5.75 33.57 24.02
N GLU A 206 -5.86 32.67 23.05
CA GLU A 206 -4.99 31.53 22.78
C GLU A 206 -3.56 32.01 22.49
N THR A 207 -3.38 32.83 21.45
CA THR A 207 -2.04 33.25 20.98
C THR A 207 -1.42 34.37 21.83
N GLY A 208 -1.69 34.41 23.13
CA GLY A 208 -1.21 35.45 24.06
C GLY A 208 0.30 35.44 24.25
N ASP A 209 0.91 34.25 24.12
CA ASP A 209 2.33 33.93 24.24
C ASP A 209 3.07 33.96 22.89
N ASN A 210 2.32 34.09 21.79
CA ASN A 210 2.74 34.03 20.38
C ASN A 210 2.92 32.61 19.76
N ASP A 211 2.31 31.57 20.35
CA ASP A 211 2.14 30.23 19.77
C ASP A 211 0.68 29.74 19.89
N TYR A 212 0.36 28.55 19.35
CA TYR A 212 -0.94 27.85 19.45
C TYR A 212 -0.78 26.53 20.21
N ASP A 213 -1.35 26.41 21.41
CA ASP A 213 -1.11 25.34 22.38
C ASP A 213 -1.92 24.07 22.02
N PHE A 214 -1.28 23.03 21.46
CA PHE A 214 -2.00 21.83 21.03
C PHE A 214 -2.55 21.05 22.23
N ASP A 215 -3.75 20.47 22.10
CA ASP A 215 -4.20 19.49 23.09
C ASP A 215 -3.22 18.32 23.11
N THR A 216 -2.59 18.12 24.27
CA THR A 216 -1.61 17.08 24.54
C THR A 216 -2.08 15.68 24.11
N ALA A 217 -3.39 15.42 24.12
CA ALA A 217 -3.97 14.18 23.61
C ALA A 217 -3.61 13.93 22.13
N PHE A 218 -3.74 14.95 21.28
CA PHE A 218 -3.49 14.84 19.84
C PHE A 218 -2.02 14.54 19.49
N VAL A 219 -1.10 14.71 20.45
CA VAL A 219 0.36 14.64 20.30
C VAL A 219 1.03 13.73 21.34
N PHE A 220 0.46 12.55 21.61
CA PHE A 220 1.06 11.51 22.46
C PHE A 220 1.41 12.00 23.89
N GLY A 221 0.52 12.82 24.48
CA GLY A 221 0.69 13.39 25.80
C GLY A 221 1.80 14.45 25.93
N GLN A 222 2.40 14.90 24.82
CA GLN A 222 3.41 15.95 24.85
C GLN A 222 2.75 17.33 24.97
N ALA A 223 3.38 18.25 25.70
CA ALA A 223 3.11 19.68 25.52
C ALA A 223 3.83 20.14 24.26
N LEU A 224 3.10 20.77 23.33
CA LEU A 224 3.61 21.28 22.06
C LEU A 224 2.73 22.42 21.57
N ALA A 225 3.33 23.53 21.17
CA ALA A 225 2.65 24.63 20.52
C ALA A 225 3.40 25.07 19.25
N ALA A 226 2.67 25.68 18.29
CA ALA A 226 3.25 26.19 17.05
C ALA A 226 3.33 27.73 17.02
N ASP A 227 4.54 28.27 16.77
CA ASP A 227 4.85 29.70 16.69
C ASP A 227 4.01 30.42 15.63
N VAL A 228 3.38 31.53 16.00
CA VAL A 228 2.69 32.41 15.05
C VAL A 228 3.66 33.24 14.23
N ALA A 229 3.25 33.62 13.02
CA ALA A 229 4.03 34.46 12.13
C ALA A 229 4.41 35.80 12.81
N ALA A 230 5.70 36.16 12.71
CA ALA A 230 6.37 37.12 13.57
C ALA A 230 5.60 38.45 13.81
N GLY A 231 5.39 38.76 15.11
CA GLY A 231 4.67 39.95 15.57
C GLY A 231 3.18 39.69 15.70
N ALA A 232 2.35 40.70 15.44
CA ALA A 232 0.90 40.61 15.62
C ALA A 232 0.16 39.80 14.53
N ASN A 233 0.83 38.90 13.80
CA ASN A 233 0.24 38.15 12.69
C ASN A 233 -0.30 36.78 13.15
N ILE A 234 -1.06 36.79 14.24
CA ILE A 234 -1.56 35.60 14.95
C ILE A 234 -2.43 34.67 14.09
N ALA A 235 -2.97 35.14 12.96
CA ALA A 235 -3.77 34.33 12.04
C ALA A 235 -2.95 33.28 11.24
N HIS A 236 -1.62 33.32 11.33
CA HIS A 236 -0.72 32.56 10.48
C HIS A 236 0.39 31.87 11.28
N LEU A 237 0.95 30.78 10.75
CA LEU A 237 2.12 30.11 11.30
C LEU A 237 3.43 30.66 10.72
N ALA A 238 4.52 30.54 11.47
CA ALA A 238 5.79 31.20 11.17
C ALA A 238 6.70 30.54 10.10
N ASN A 239 6.30 29.41 9.49
CA ASN A 239 7.14 28.64 8.57
C ASN A 239 6.38 28.12 7.33
N THR A 240 7.05 28.18 6.17
CA THR A 240 6.55 27.89 4.81
C THR A 240 6.06 26.47 4.55
N ASN A 241 6.29 25.52 5.45
CA ASN A 241 5.78 24.14 5.30
C ASN A 241 4.31 23.99 5.71
N ALA A 242 3.79 24.92 6.52
CA ALA A 242 2.39 24.95 6.93
C ALA A 242 1.48 25.51 5.83
N LEU A 243 0.26 24.98 5.74
CA LEU A 243 -0.82 25.60 4.97
C LEU A 243 -1.06 27.05 5.41
N MET A 244 -1.04 27.30 6.73
CA MET A 244 -1.38 28.59 7.33
C MET A 244 -0.21 29.60 7.30
N PHE A 245 0.79 29.43 6.43
CA PHE A 245 1.80 30.45 6.15
C PHE A 245 1.24 31.53 5.20
N PRO A 246 1.54 32.84 5.38
CA PRO A 246 0.86 33.94 4.66
C PRO A 246 1.23 34.11 3.17
N SER A 247 1.78 33.08 2.52
CA SER A 247 2.07 33.09 1.07
C SER A 247 2.26 31.69 0.51
N ILE A 248 1.75 31.45 -0.69
CA ILE A 248 1.97 30.22 -1.48
C ILE A 248 2.67 30.56 -2.81
N GLY A 249 3.42 29.59 -3.35
CA GLY A 249 4.06 29.69 -4.67
C GLY A 249 3.13 29.33 -5.84
N THR A 250 3.64 29.48 -7.06
CA THR A 250 3.02 28.91 -8.27
C THR A 250 3.52 27.47 -8.49
N GLY A 251 2.67 26.58 -8.99
CA GLY A 251 3.04 25.16 -9.22
C GLY A 251 3.32 24.38 -7.93
N VAL A 252 2.68 24.79 -6.82
CA VAL A 252 2.79 24.16 -5.50
C VAL A 252 1.39 23.98 -4.92
N ARG A 253 1.13 22.81 -4.34
CA ARG A 253 -0.02 22.54 -3.48
C ARG A 253 0.44 22.38 -2.04
N ILE A 254 -0.35 22.91 -1.10
CA ILE A 254 -0.22 22.73 0.33
C ILE A 254 -1.61 22.37 0.87
N LEU A 255 -1.70 21.28 1.62
CA LEU A 255 -2.94 20.82 2.25
C LEU A 255 -2.79 20.86 3.78
N PRO A 256 -3.90 20.87 4.56
CA PRO A 256 -3.82 20.97 6.02
C PRO A 256 -2.96 19.86 6.62
N SER A 257 -1.93 20.23 7.38
CA SER A 257 -1.07 19.31 8.12
C SER A 257 -1.53 19.11 9.57
N HIS A 258 -0.93 18.18 10.32
CA HIS A 258 -1.17 18.10 11.78
C HIS A 258 -0.95 19.45 12.46
N THR A 259 0.11 20.17 12.08
CA THR A 259 0.43 21.49 12.65
C THR A 259 -0.68 22.51 12.37
N ASP A 260 -1.21 22.54 11.15
CA ASP A 260 -2.31 23.44 10.79
C ASP A 260 -3.61 23.05 11.52
N LEU A 261 -3.95 21.76 11.51
CA LEU A 261 -5.19 21.24 12.08
C LEU A 261 -5.22 21.36 13.60
N PHE A 262 -4.11 21.13 14.29
CA PHE A 262 -4.03 21.27 15.76
C PHE A 262 -3.97 22.75 16.18
N SER A 263 -3.39 23.65 15.36
CA SER A 263 -3.50 25.11 15.58
C SER A 263 -4.93 25.62 15.41
N MET A 264 -5.65 25.13 14.39
CA MET A 264 -7.09 25.40 14.23
C MET A 264 -7.89 24.83 15.41
N ALA A 265 -7.52 23.65 15.90
CA ALA A 265 -8.18 22.99 17.03
C ALA A 265 -8.01 23.75 18.34
N SER A 266 -6.82 24.24 18.68
CA SER A 266 -6.62 24.98 19.93
C SER A 266 -7.32 26.34 19.90
N GLY A 267 -7.14 27.12 18.82
CA GLY A 267 -7.71 28.47 18.68
C GLY A 267 -9.22 28.57 18.82
N HIS A 268 -9.99 27.51 18.50
CA HIS A 268 -11.45 27.40 18.73
C HIS A 268 -11.84 26.29 19.73
N GLN A 269 -10.86 25.65 20.37
CA GLN A 269 -11.01 24.54 21.34
C GLN A 269 -11.87 23.38 20.80
N TYR A 270 -11.54 22.82 19.63
CA TYR A 270 -12.08 21.54 19.16
C TYR A 270 -11.39 20.38 19.88
N ALA A 271 -12.17 19.37 20.29
CA ALA A 271 -11.73 18.25 21.14
C ALA A 271 -11.78 16.88 20.46
N THR A 272 -12.37 16.79 19.25
CA THR A 272 -12.50 15.54 18.48
C THR A 272 -12.16 15.79 17.02
N LEU A 273 -11.14 15.10 16.49
CA LEU A 273 -10.54 15.34 15.18
C LEU A 273 -10.37 14.06 14.34
N ASP A 274 -11.13 13.93 13.25
CA ASP A 274 -10.93 12.85 12.27
C ASP A 274 -9.89 13.23 11.21
N ILE A 275 -8.61 13.27 11.61
CA ILE A 275 -7.53 13.72 10.72
C ILE A 275 -7.20 12.65 9.65
N PRO A 276 -7.07 13.02 8.37
CA PRO A 276 -7.03 12.06 7.26
C PRO A 276 -5.70 11.29 7.13
N ARG A 277 -4.65 11.75 7.84
CA ARG A 277 -3.36 11.08 7.98
C ARG A 277 -3.10 10.87 9.46
N ARG A 278 -2.66 9.67 9.86
CA ARG A 278 -2.45 9.30 11.26
C ARG A 278 -1.10 8.64 11.48
N GLU A 279 -0.28 9.23 12.34
CA GLU A 279 1.04 8.70 12.72
C GLU A 279 0.92 7.88 14.01
N PHE A 280 1.49 6.67 14.03
CA PHE A 280 1.69 5.90 15.25
C PHE A 280 2.91 6.46 15.99
N TYR A 281 2.67 7.30 17.00
CA TYR A 281 3.74 8.01 17.73
C TYR A 281 4.49 7.09 18.71
N GLY A 282 3.86 6.04 19.24
CA GLY A 282 4.49 5.11 20.16
C GLY A 282 3.51 4.17 20.87
N GLY A 283 4.02 3.47 21.89
CA GLY A 283 3.31 2.35 22.52
C GLY A 283 3.45 1.07 21.69
N THR A 284 2.60 0.07 21.98
CA THR A 284 2.64 -1.25 21.30
C THR A 284 1.26 -1.75 20.84
N ASN A 285 0.20 -0.98 21.07
CA ASN A 285 -1.18 -1.39 20.78
C ASN A 285 -1.78 -0.51 19.68
N TRP A 286 -2.19 -1.12 18.57
CA TRP A 286 -2.95 -0.43 17.51
C TRP A 286 -4.25 0.17 18.07
N ASN A 287 -4.98 -0.59 18.89
CA ASN A 287 -6.32 -0.24 19.37
C ASN A 287 -6.28 0.65 20.63
N THR A 288 -5.44 1.68 20.63
CA THR A 288 -5.35 2.66 21.72
C THR A 288 -5.24 4.05 21.11
N ASP A 289 -6.28 4.85 21.28
CA ASP A 289 -6.44 6.16 20.62
C ASP A 289 -5.23 7.09 20.84
N GLY A 290 -4.75 7.18 22.08
CA GLY A 290 -3.61 8.03 22.45
C GLY A 290 -2.24 7.58 21.93
N ASN A 291 -2.15 6.46 21.20
CA ASN A 291 -0.94 6.08 20.45
C ASN A 291 -0.87 6.75 19.06
N TRP A 292 -1.98 7.30 18.59
CA TRP A 292 -2.13 7.91 17.26
C TRP A 292 -2.24 9.43 17.33
N SER A 293 -1.79 10.10 16.27
CA SER A 293 -2.07 11.52 16.09
C SER A 293 -3.56 11.81 16.04
N GLY A 294 -3.97 12.91 16.68
CA GLY A 294 -5.39 13.27 16.84
C GLY A 294 -6.14 12.48 17.92
N ASN A 295 -5.47 11.60 18.70
CA ASN A 295 -6.07 10.83 19.79
C ASN A 295 -7.30 10.01 19.34
N GLN A 296 -7.16 9.27 18.25
CA GLN A 296 -8.19 8.40 17.69
C GLN A 296 -7.53 7.35 16.79
N ILE A 297 -7.94 6.08 16.93
CA ILE A 297 -7.46 5.00 16.06
C ILE A 297 -7.90 5.20 14.59
N PRO A 298 -7.12 4.73 13.59
CA PRO A 298 -7.48 4.85 12.18
C PRO A 298 -8.85 4.27 11.83
N GLY A 299 -9.60 5.04 11.03
CA GLY A 299 -10.84 4.66 10.39
C GLY A 299 -10.66 4.10 8.96
N ALA A 300 -11.78 3.81 8.30
CA ALA A 300 -11.80 3.19 6.97
C ALA A 300 -11.42 4.14 5.81
N ALA A 301 -11.31 5.45 6.07
CA ALA A 301 -10.91 6.45 5.08
C ALA A 301 -9.42 6.83 5.20
N ASP A 302 -8.85 6.65 6.37
CA ASP A 302 -7.60 7.26 6.83
C ASP A 302 -6.36 6.64 6.18
N GLU A 303 -5.32 7.45 6.02
CA GLU A 303 -3.96 6.97 5.77
C GLU A 303 -3.18 6.86 7.09
N ALA A 304 -2.82 5.65 7.49
CA ALA A 304 -2.06 5.39 8.72
C ALA A 304 -0.58 5.11 8.42
N PHE A 305 0.30 5.63 9.27
CA PHE A 305 1.75 5.49 9.18
C PHE A 305 2.30 4.83 10.45
N VAL A 306 2.89 3.64 10.30
CA VAL A 306 3.62 2.93 11.35
C VAL A 306 5.10 2.91 10.94
N ARG A 307 5.85 3.92 11.40
CA ARG A 307 7.23 4.20 11.00
C ARG A 307 8.02 4.89 12.10
N ALA A 308 9.35 4.75 12.11
CA ALA A 308 10.15 5.08 13.29
C ALA A 308 11.55 5.66 13.05
N SER A 309 11.90 6.22 11.87
CA SER A 309 13.22 6.88 11.69
C SER A 309 13.35 8.21 12.48
N GLY A 310 13.39 8.13 13.81
CA GLY A 310 13.86 9.20 14.67
C GLY A 310 15.38 9.30 14.64
N PRO A 311 15.96 10.45 15.02
CA PRO A 311 17.41 10.60 15.17
C PRO A 311 18.03 9.66 16.22
N SER A 312 17.19 8.97 17.01
CA SER A 312 17.54 7.95 18.00
C SER A 312 17.64 6.53 17.44
N GLY A 313 17.19 6.27 16.20
CA GLY A 313 17.04 4.90 15.68
C GLY A 313 15.94 4.12 16.41
N GLU A 314 14.75 4.72 16.56
CA GLU A 314 13.58 4.04 17.11
C GLU A 314 13.09 2.94 16.16
N LEU A 315 12.44 1.92 16.71
CA LEU A 315 11.65 0.91 16.00
C LEU A 315 10.28 0.89 16.67
N ARG A 316 9.18 0.76 15.91
CA ARG A 316 7.81 0.74 16.45
C ARG A 316 7.08 -0.51 16.00
N THR A 317 6.37 -1.17 16.92
CA THR A 317 5.52 -2.34 16.61
C THR A 317 4.11 -2.05 17.07
N ALA A 318 3.15 -2.01 16.13
CA ALA A 318 1.74 -1.77 16.41
C ALA A 318 0.95 -3.09 16.34
N GLY A 319 0.78 -3.76 17.49
CA GLY A 319 0.02 -5.00 17.60
C GLY A 319 -1.46 -4.78 17.88
N LEU A 320 -2.33 -5.56 17.24
CA LEU A 320 -3.78 -5.49 17.46
C LEU A 320 -4.18 -6.17 18.79
N SER A 321 -5.01 -5.48 19.57
CA SER A 321 -5.75 -6.04 20.72
C SER A 321 -7.26 -6.18 20.46
N ALA A 322 -7.72 -5.74 19.29
CA ALA A 322 -9.08 -5.89 18.76
C ALA A 322 -9.03 -5.76 17.22
N ASN A 323 -10.12 -6.13 16.53
CA ASN A 323 -10.21 -5.90 15.08
C ASN A 323 -10.07 -4.41 14.74
N ALA A 324 -9.39 -4.11 13.63
CA ALA A 324 -9.06 -2.77 13.18
C ALA A 324 -9.42 -2.55 11.70
N LEU A 325 -9.62 -1.28 11.35
CA LEU A 325 -9.85 -0.78 9.99
C LEU A 325 -8.75 0.24 9.65
N VAL A 326 -8.45 0.41 8.37
CA VAL A 326 -7.57 1.48 7.86
C VAL A 326 -7.84 1.69 6.37
N GLY A 327 -7.86 2.94 5.89
CA GLY A 327 -7.93 3.25 4.46
C GLY A 327 -6.69 2.77 3.72
N THR A 328 -5.57 3.46 3.95
CA THR A 328 -4.22 3.11 3.46
C THR A 328 -3.30 2.89 4.65
N LEU A 329 -2.49 1.82 4.66
CA LEU A 329 -1.48 1.58 5.69
C LEU A 329 -0.08 1.60 5.09
N ASN A 330 0.73 2.53 5.54
CA ASN A 330 2.15 2.63 5.26
C ASN A 330 2.95 2.13 6.48
N VAL A 331 3.60 0.97 6.36
CA VAL A 331 4.56 0.47 7.34
C VAL A 331 5.96 0.66 6.76
N ALA A 332 6.86 1.32 7.50
CA ALA A 332 8.17 1.68 6.97
C ALA A 332 9.23 1.85 8.07
N GLU A 333 10.50 1.98 7.67
CA GLU A 333 11.59 2.42 8.55
C GLU A 333 11.82 1.55 9.79
N GLY A 334 12.00 0.24 9.61
CA GLY A 334 12.28 -0.67 10.72
C GLY A 334 11.09 -0.85 11.67
N SER A 335 9.87 -0.62 11.18
CA SER A 335 8.64 -0.65 11.98
C SER A 335 7.68 -1.72 11.48
N ASN A 336 6.81 -2.16 12.39
CA ASN A 336 6.16 -3.45 12.30
C ASN A 336 4.68 -3.36 12.68
N VAL A 337 3.85 -4.20 12.05
CA VAL A 337 2.43 -4.35 12.40
C VAL A 337 2.14 -5.83 12.66
N GLU A 338 1.44 -6.11 13.76
CA GLU A 338 1.14 -7.48 14.19
C GLU A 338 -0.37 -7.71 14.29
N THR A 339 -0.94 -8.59 13.46
CA THR A 339 -2.38 -8.93 13.54
C THR A 339 -2.75 -9.65 14.84
N ASN A 340 -1.79 -10.24 15.55
CA ASN A 340 -1.97 -11.05 16.75
C ASN A 340 -3.02 -12.16 16.54
N ALA A 341 -4.21 -12.00 17.11
CA ALA A 341 -5.34 -12.92 16.97
C ALA A 341 -6.60 -12.23 16.40
N PHE A 342 -6.41 -11.13 15.66
CA PHE A 342 -7.46 -10.20 15.25
C PHE A 342 -7.42 -9.91 13.74
N GLN A 343 -8.49 -9.29 13.24
CA GLN A 343 -8.60 -8.89 11.84
C GLN A 343 -8.15 -7.42 11.66
N LEU A 344 -7.17 -7.20 10.79
CA LEU A 344 -6.87 -5.88 10.22
C LEU A 344 -7.51 -5.79 8.83
N THR A 345 -8.30 -4.75 8.58
CA THR A 345 -8.95 -4.52 7.27
C THR A 345 -8.40 -3.28 6.60
N VAL A 346 -7.81 -3.44 5.41
CA VAL A 346 -7.21 -2.36 4.61
C VAL A 346 -8.06 -2.11 3.37
N PHE A 347 -8.58 -0.89 3.18
CA PHE A 347 -9.54 -0.61 2.10
C PHE A 347 -8.89 -0.27 0.76
N ASN A 348 -7.73 0.39 0.77
CA ASN A 348 -7.07 0.94 -0.42
C ASN A 348 -5.73 0.24 -0.69
N ALA A 349 -4.70 0.49 0.12
CA ALA A 349 -3.37 -0.06 -0.07
C ALA A 349 -2.66 -0.38 1.25
N LEU A 350 -1.91 -1.48 1.27
CA LEU A 350 -0.89 -1.78 2.25
C LEU A 350 0.47 -1.62 1.58
N ASN A 351 1.32 -0.75 2.10
CA ASN A 351 2.68 -0.53 1.63
C ASN A 351 3.66 -0.92 2.75
N LEU A 352 4.53 -1.89 2.48
CA LEU A 352 5.63 -2.30 3.36
C LEU A 352 6.95 -1.91 2.68
N ASP A 353 7.78 -1.08 3.32
CA ASP A 353 9.00 -0.54 2.71
C ASP A 353 10.20 -0.40 3.69
N GLY A 354 11.37 -0.85 3.25
CA GLY A 354 12.65 -0.70 3.96
C GLY A 354 13.11 -1.96 4.71
N LEU A 355 14.29 -1.85 5.32
CA LEU A 355 14.89 -2.90 6.16
C LEU A 355 14.18 -2.99 7.53
N ASP A 356 14.05 -4.21 8.06
CA ASP A 356 13.41 -4.54 9.35
C ASP A 356 11.93 -4.07 9.43
N THR A 357 11.27 -3.94 8.28
CA THR A 357 9.88 -3.48 8.12
C THR A 357 8.96 -4.66 7.79
N ASP A 358 8.24 -5.18 8.78
CA ASP A 358 7.42 -6.39 8.60
C ASP A 358 5.93 -6.15 8.87
N LEU A 359 5.06 -6.92 8.21
CA LEU A 359 3.71 -7.16 8.71
C LEU A 359 3.51 -8.64 9.03
N PHE A 360 3.32 -8.92 10.31
CA PHE A 360 3.07 -10.25 10.84
C PHE A 360 1.58 -10.62 10.71
N VAL A 361 1.32 -11.79 10.13
CA VAL A 361 -0.02 -12.39 10.01
C VAL A 361 -0.04 -13.70 10.80
N GLU A 362 -0.21 -13.60 12.11
CA GLU A 362 0.00 -14.68 13.08
C GLU A 362 -1.19 -15.63 13.23
N THR A 363 -0.98 -16.73 13.96
CA THR A 363 -1.94 -17.83 14.07
C THR A 363 -3.21 -17.39 14.81
N GLY A 364 -4.28 -17.15 14.03
CA GLY A 364 -5.57 -16.63 14.48
C GLY A 364 -5.87 -15.22 13.97
N GLY A 365 -4.83 -14.46 13.60
CA GLY A 365 -4.95 -13.16 12.94
C GLY A 365 -5.39 -13.25 11.48
N THR A 366 -5.85 -12.14 10.93
CA THR A 366 -6.24 -12.04 9.51
C THR A 366 -5.95 -10.65 8.95
N LEU A 367 -5.17 -10.59 7.87
CA LEU A 367 -5.07 -9.41 7.03
C LEU A 367 -6.13 -9.50 5.91
N SER A 368 -7.05 -8.55 5.87
CA SER A 368 -8.13 -8.48 4.89
C SER A 368 -7.98 -7.21 4.06
N VAL A 369 -7.47 -7.31 2.83
CA VAL A 369 -7.38 -6.17 1.92
C VAL A 369 -8.59 -6.18 0.98
N SER A 370 -9.07 -5.01 0.55
CA SER A 370 -10.13 -4.91 -0.46
C SER A 370 -9.80 -5.68 -1.74
N SER A 371 -10.83 -6.17 -2.45
CA SER A 371 -10.69 -6.82 -3.76
C SER A 371 -10.34 -5.88 -4.91
N THR A 372 -10.35 -4.58 -4.67
CA THR A 372 -9.73 -3.56 -5.53
C THR A 372 -8.43 -3.00 -4.94
N GLY A 373 -8.06 -3.42 -3.73
CA GLY A 373 -6.90 -2.92 -3.01
C GLY A 373 -5.62 -3.71 -3.31
N ILE A 374 -4.50 -3.13 -2.89
CA ILE A 374 -3.15 -3.59 -3.26
C ILE A 374 -2.30 -3.84 -2.00
N ILE A 375 -1.53 -4.92 -1.99
CA ILE A 375 -0.37 -5.07 -1.09
C ILE A 375 0.89 -4.82 -1.93
N ASN A 376 1.75 -3.90 -1.50
CA ASN A 376 3.08 -3.68 -2.05
C ASN A 376 4.11 -4.04 -0.97
N ILE A 377 5.03 -4.94 -1.29
CA ILE A 377 6.15 -5.35 -0.42
C ILE A 377 7.43 -4.96 -1.15
N ASN A 378 8.17 -3.99 -0.63
CA ASN A 378 9.25 -3.31 -1.36
C ASN A 378 10.58 -3.33 -0.60
N ASN A 379 11.68 -3.26 -1.37
CA ASN A 379 13.05 -3.16 -0.90
C ASN A 379 13.51 -4.35 -0.03
N GLN A 380 13.35 -4.28 1.29
CA GLN A 380 13.80 -5.30 2.25
C GLN A 380 12.73 -5.62 3.32
N ALA A 381 11.47 -5.33 3.00
CA ALA A 381 10.32 -5.54 3.87
C ALA A 381 9.74 -6.96 3.75
N GLU A 382 9.18 -7.49 4.84
CA GLU A 382 8.55 -8.82 4.87
C GLU A 382 7.03 -8.77 5.01
N LEU A 383 6.31 -9.59 4.23
CA LEU A 383 4.99 -10.09 4.63
C LEU A 383 5.18 -11.42 5.38
N ASN A 384 5.22 -11.34 6.72
CA ASN A 384 5.61 -12.45 7.58
C ASN A 384 4.39 -13.30 8.00
N MET A 385 4.18 -14.40 7.29
CA MET A 385 3.09 -15.34 7.51
C MET A 385 3.38 -16.25 8.69
N SER A 386 2.84 -15.91 9.87
CA SER A 386 3.02 -16.68 11.10
C SER A 386 1.83 -17.58 11.46
N GLY A 387 1.21 -18.17 10.43
CA GLY A 387 0.10 -19.13 10.53
C GLY A 387 -1.31 -18.53 10.43
N GLY A 388 -1.43 -17.24 10.18
CA GLY A 388 -2.71 -16.56 9.93
C GLY A 388 -3.16 -16.63 8.48
N VAL A 389 -4.11 -15.75 8.13
CA VAL A 389 -4.73 -15.68 6.80
C VAL A 389 -4.62 -14.29 6.20
N VAL A 390 -4.07 -14.19 4.99
CA VAL A 390 -4.28 -13.03 4.11
C VAL A 390 -5.49 -13.33 3.21
N SER A 391 -6.39 -12.36 3.05
CA SER A 391 -7.67 -12.57 2.37
C SER A 391 -8.15 -11.35 1.59
N ALA A 392 -9.10 -11.62 0.69
CA ALA A 392 -9.86 -10.69 -0.14
C ALA A 392 -9.07 -9.76 -1.10
N VAL A 393 -7.73 -9.80 -1.08
CA VAL A 393 -6.84 -8.88 -1.82
C VAL A 393 -7.16 -8.81 -3.31
N GLY A 394 -7.08 -7.61 -3.89
CA GLY A 394 -7.03 -7.39 -5.33
C GLY A 394 -5.67 -7.84 -5.88
N THR A 395 -4.63 -7.04 -5.68
CA THR A 395 -3.27 -7.31 -6.20
C THR A 395 -2.25 -7.44 -5.06
N ILE A 396 -1.31 -8.38 -5.19
CA ILE A 396 -0.12 -8.49 -4.34
C ILE A 396 1.09 -8.28 -5.24
N ASN A 397 1.91 -7.27 -4.95
CA ASN A 397 3.19 -7.00 -5.59
C ASN A 397 4.30 -7.30 -4.58
N ASN A 398 4.90 -8.50 -4.69
CA ASN A 398 6.09 -8.83 -3.92
C ASN A 398 7.35 -8.45 -4.71
N ASN A 399 8.01 -7.39 -4.29
CA ASN A 399 9.33 -6.96 -4.78
C ASN A 399 10.42 -7.13 -3.71
N ALA A 400 10.10 -7.80 -2.59
CA ALA A 400 10.97 -8.09 -1.45
C ALA A 400 10.72 -9.54 -0.99
N GLU A 401 10.18 -9.78 0.22
CA GLU A 401 9.97 -11.15 0.72
C GLU A 401 8.54 -11.43 1.25
N ILE A 402 7.99 -12.60 0.88
CA ILE A 402 6.87 -13.26 1.57
C ILE A 402 7.43 -14.50 2.27
N ILE A 403 7.45 -14.52 3.60
CA ILE A 403 8.06 -15.61 4.39
C ILE A 403 7.01 -16.34 5.24
N GLY A 404 7.22 -17.64 5.51
CA GLY A 404 6.53 -18.37 6.58
C GLY A 404 5.48 -19.40 6.12
N ARG A 405 4.35 -19.44 6.83
CA ARG A 405 3.29 -20.46 6.76
C ARG A 405 1.90 -19.84 6.95
N GLY A 406 0.87 -20.45 6.39
CA GLY A 406 -0.52 -19.98 6.50
C GLY A 406 -1.23 -20.04 5.16
N THR A 407 -2.16 -19.12 4.92
CA THR A 407 -2.93 -19.05 3.66
C THR A 407 -3.00 -17.62 3.15
N ILE A 408 -2.73 -17.41 1.86
CA ILE A 408 -2.87 -16.13 1.16
C ILE A 408 -3.93 -16.31 0.06
N ASN A 409 -5.05 -15.58 0.17
CA ASN A 409 -6.16 -15.62 -0.79
C ASN A 409 -6.31 -14.27 -1.49
N PHE A 410 -6.26 -14.26 -2.82
CA PHE A 410 -6.34 -13.06 -3.66
C PHE A 410 -7.29 -13.27 -4.85
N SER A 411 -7.76 -12.17 -5.45
CA SER A 411 -8.84 -12.16 -6.45
C SER A 411 -8.49 -11.48 -7.79
N GLY A 412 -7.40 -10.71 -7.81
CA GLY A 412 -6.78 -10.13 -9.01
C GLY A 412 -5.51 -10.87 -9.43
N ARG A 413 -4.32 -10.40 -9.02
CA ARG A 413 -3.03 -11.02 -9.38
C ARG A 413 -2.04 -10.99 -8.22
N LEU A 414 -1.32 -12.10 -7.99
CA LEU A 414 -0.07 -12.10 -7.25
C LEU A 414 1.08 -11.98 -8.26
N ASN A 415 1.94 -10.99 -8.09
CA ASN A 415 3.19 -10.77 -8.81
C ASN A 415 4.35 -11.01 -7.86
N ASN A 416 5.32 -11.84 -8.23
CA ASN A 416 6.50 -12.11 -7.44
C ASN A 416 7.77 -11.77 -8.21
N SER A 417 8.30 -10.56 -7.98
CA SER A 417 9.62 -10.12 -8.44
C SER A 417 10.68 -10.20 -7.32
N GLY A 418 10.35 -10.82 -6.19
CA GLY A 418 11.19 -11.06 -5.03
C GLY A 418 11.17 -12.54 -4.59
N SER A 419 11.31 -12.81 -3.29
CA SER A 419 11.35 -14.16 -2.73
C SER A 419 10.02 -14.59 -2.09
N ILE A 420 9.65 -15.87 -2.27
CA ILE A 420 8.64 -16.57 -1.45
C ILE A 420 9.35 -17.68 -0.67
N ASN A 421 9.43 -17.56 0.65
CA ASN A 421 10.28 -18.38 1.52
C ASN A 421 9.47 -19.15 2.57
N VAL A 422 9.14 -20.41 2.29
CA VAL A 422 8.23 -21.19 3.14
C VAL A 422 8.95 -21.74 4.37
N SER A 423 8.58 -21.24 5.55
CA SER A 423 9.23 -21.55 6.83
C SER A 423 8.23 -21.93 7.93
N GLY A 424 8.63 -22.85 8.82
CA GLY A 424 7.84 -23.25 10.00
C GLY A 424 6.56 -24.05 9.76
N GLY A 425 6.21 -24.39 8.51
CA GLY A 425 5.06 -25.23 8.18
C GLY A 425 4.66 -25.15 6.71
N SER A 426 3.35 -25.20 6.44
CA SER A 426 2.79 -25.13 5.08
C SER A 426 2.31 -23.71 4.73
N LEU A 427 2.60 -23.25 3.52
CA LEU A 427 2.01 -22.04 2.92
C LEU A 427 1.11 -22.42 1.74
N ALA A 428 -0.06 -21.79 1.64
CA ALA A 428 -0.99 -21.96 0.53
C ALA A 428 -1.27 -20.62 -0.17
N LEU A 429 -1.03 -20.57 -1.48
CA LEU A 429 -1.32 -19.43 -2.35
C LEU A 429 -2.59 -19.75 -3.17
N ASN A 430 -3.65 -18.99 -2.95
CA ASN A 430 -4.99 -19.27 -3.47
C ASN A 430 -5.48 -18.12 -4.36
N ALA A 431 -5.47 -18.35 -5.67
CA ALA A 431 -6.19 -17.53 -6.62
C ALA A 431 -7.69 -17.85 -6.53
N THR A 432 -8.52 -16.82 -6.31
CA THR A 432 -9.97 -16.96 -6.10
C THR A 432 -10.76 -16.19 -7.16
N GLY A 433 -11.85 -16.76 -7.66
CA GLY A 433 -12.69 -16.11 -8.67
C GLY A 433 -11.96 -15.89 -10.00
N SER A 434 -11.51 -14.66 -10.24
CA SER A 434 -10.69 -14.24 -11.39
C SER A 434 -9.18 -14.21 -11.11
N GLY A 435 -8.77 -14.66 -9.92
CA GLY A 435 -7.38 -14.61 -9.47
C GLY A 435 -6.40 -15.30 -10.41
N SER A 436 -5.20 -14.74 -10.51
CA SER A 436 -4.11 -15.23 -11.38
C SER A 436 -2.75 -15.07 -10.68
N ILE A 437 -1.75 -15.86 -11.09
CA ILE A 437 -0.46 -15.98 -10.37
C ILE A 437 0.70 -15.72 -11.33
N ASN A 438 1.70 -14.97 -10.89
CA ASN A 438 2.98 -14.77 -11.54
C ASN A 438 4.07 -14.93 -10.46
N LEU A 439 5.04 -15.81 -10.68
CA LEU A 439 5.97 -16.27 -9.64
C LEU A 439 7.41 -15.79 -9.82
N ASP A 440 7.68 -15.15 -10.95
CA ASP A 440 8.98 -14.80 -11.53
C ASP A 440 9.10 -13.31 -11.88
N GLY A 441 7.99 -12.57 -11.99
CA GLY A 441 7.96 -11.13 -12.26
C GLY A 441 7.51 -10.82 -13.67
N THR A 442 7.74 -9.59 -14.15
CA THR A 442 7.25 -9.14 -15.46
C THR A 442 8.37 -8.73 -16.41
N SER A 443 8.41 -9.36 -17.58
CA SER A 443 9.23 -9.00 -18.76
C SER A 443 8.79 -7.68 -19.44
N THR A 444 8.66 -6.59 -18.67
CA THR A 444 8.32 -5.25 -19.17
C THR A 444 9.55 -4.53 -19.76
N GLY A 445 10.02 -5.01 -20.91
CA GLY A 445 11.14 -4.44 -21.65
C GLY A 445 11.12 -4.84 -23.13
N THR A 446 12.02 -4.27 -23.94
CA THR A 446 12.21 -4.65 -25.36
C THR A 446 13.59 -5.23 -25.66
N ILE A 447 14.47 -5.29 -24.65
CA ILE A 447 15.84 -5.80 -24.72
C ILE A 447 16.30 -6.10 -23.29
N LEU A 448 16.85 -7.30 -23.08
CA LEU A 448 17.34 -7.83 -21.79
C LEU A 448 16.22 -8.04 -20.75
N PHE A 449 15.66 -9.24 -20.73
CA PHE A 449 14.75 -9.70 -19.67
C PHE A 449 15.56 -10.33 -18.53
N ASN A 450 15.10 -10.08 -17.31
CA ASN A 450 15.49 -10.80 -16.11
C ASN A 450 14.19 -10.93 -15.31
N GLU A 451 13.76 -12.16 -15.03
CA GLU A 451 12.53 -12.45 -14.28
C GLU A 451 12.98 -12.95 -12.89
N PRO A 452 13.12 -12.03 -11.91
CA PRO A 452 13.90 -12.25 -10.69
C PRO A 452 13.19 -13.07 -9.59
N GLY A 453 11.94 -13.48 -9.79
CA GLY A 453 11.16 -14.11 -8.73
C GLY A 453 11.69 -15.49 -8.34
N GLN A 454 11.89 -15.67 -7.03
CA GLN A 454 12.44 -16.89 -6.44
C GLN A 454 11.47 -17.54 -5.45
N VAL A 455 11.46 -18.87 -5.41
CA VAL A 455 10.60 -19.68 -4.53
C VAL A 455 11.45 -20.68 -3.74
N PHE A 456 11.53 -20.50 -2.44
CA PHE A 456 12.29 -21.34 -1.51
C PHE A 456 11.35 -22.15 -0.63
N VAL A 457 11.44 -23.48 -0.73
CA VAL A 457 10.79 -24.44 0.18
C VAL A 457 11.88 -25.28 0.84
N THR A 458 12.77 -24.61 1.59
CA THR A 458 14.07 -25.15 2.03
C THR A 458 14.19 -25.37 3.53
N ALA A 459 13.42 -24.67 4.36
CA ALA A 459 13.34 -24.92 5.80
C ALA A 459 12.76 -26.32 6.08
N SER A 460 13.22 -27.02 7.13
CA SER A 460 12.89 -28.44 7.33
C SER A 460 11.39 -28.69 7.61
N GLY A 461 10.78 -29.60 6.85
CA GLY A 461 9.39 -30.04 7.03
C GLY A 461 8.35 -29.04 6.52
N THR A 462 8.66 -28.27 5.48
CA THR A 462 7.77 -27.25 4.91
C THR A 462 7.18 -27.65 3.55
N SER A 463 6.06 -27.01 3.20
CA SER A 463 5.37 -27.30 1.93
C SER A 463 4.68 -26.08 1.34
N LEU A 464 4.84 -25.84 0.04
CA LEU A 464 4.10 -24.83 -0.70
C LEU A 464 2.97 -25.47 -1.51
N THR A 465 1.75 -24.92 -1.42
CA THR A 465 0.62 -25.29 -2.30
C THR A 465 0.18 -24.10 -3.13
N ILE A 466 0.08 -24.28 -4.44
CA ILE A 466 -0.29 -23.24 -5.42
C ILE A 466 -1.61 -23.65 -6.08
N ASN A 467 -2.66 -22.88 -5.78
CA ASN A 467 -4.02 -23.08 -6.25
C ASN A 467 -4.40 -21.94 -7.20
N GLY A 468 -4.10 -22.09 -8.48
CA GLY A 468 -4.32 -21.10 -9.53
C GLY A 468 -3.37 -21.32 -10.69
N SER A 469 -3.79 -20.90 -11.89
CA SER A 469 -2.92 -20.96 -13.07
C SER A 469 -1.89 -19.83 -13.01
N LEU A 470 -0.69 -20.11 -13.52
CA LEU A 470 0.27 -19.08 -13.84
C LEU A 470 -0.25 -18.24 -15.02
N THR A 471 0.19 -16.98 -15.14
CA THR A 471 -0.17 -16.09 -16.25
C THR A 471 0.76 -16.17 -17.45
N ASP A 472 1.91 -16.81 -17.24
CA ASP A 472 3.12 -16.80 -18.05
C ASP A 472 3.81 -18.19 -17.87
N ASP A 473 4.73 -18.55 -18.77
CA ASP A 473 5.63 -19.70 -18.57
C ASP A 473 6.72 -19.32 -17.54
N PHE A 474 7.04 -20.20 -16.57
CA PHE A 474 7.87 -19.80 -15.40
C PHE A 474 9.38 -19.82 -15.69
N ASN A 475 10.04 -18.66 -15.63
CA ASN A 475 11.47 -18.49 -15.93
C ASN A 475 12.34 -18.10 -14.71
N GLY A 476 11.78 -18.08 -13.50
CA GLY A 476 12.49 -17.82 -12.25
C GLY A 476 13.16 -19.06 -11.62
N ASP A 477 13.51 -18.95 -10.33
CA ASP A 477 14.11 -20.05 -9.54
C ASP A 477 13.10 -20.71 -8.58
N ILE A 478 12.95 -22.03 -8.63
CA ILE A 478 12.35 -22.84 -7.55
C ILE A 478 13.45 -23.67 -6.89
N THR A 479 13.52 -23.65 -5.56
CA THR A 479 14.39 -24.56 -4.77
C THR A 479 13.62 -25.25 -3.65
N VAL A 480 13.58 -26.58 -3.70
CA VAL A 480 12.92 -27.43 -2.70
C VAL A 480 13.99 -28.23 -1.93
N GLY A 481 13.90 -28.23 -0.60
CA GLY A 481 14.85 -28.86 0.31
C GLY A 481 14.50 -30.29 0.73
N SER A 482 15.30 -30.82 1.66
CA SER A 482 15.10 -32.15 2.26
C SER A 482 13.79 -32.24 3.05
N SER A 483 12.99 -33.27 2.73
CA SER A 483 11.71 -33.60 3.37
C SER A 483 10.61 -32.56 3.14
N ASN A 484 10.69 -31.83 2.03
CA ASN A 484 9.81 -30.71 1.68
C ASN A 484 9.11 -30.93 0.33
N SER A 485 8.00 -30.22 0.10
CA SER A 485 7.22 -30.35 -1.15
C SER A 485 6.68 -29.03 -1.72
N ILE A 486 6.58 -28.98 -3.04
CA ILE A 486 5.82 -27.95 -3.78
C ILE A 486 4.73 -28.64 -4.60
N THR A 487 3.50 -28.11 -4.52
CA THR A 487 2.32 -28.68 -5.17
C THR A 487 1.65 -27.64 -6.05
N PHE A 488 1.63 -27.85 -7.37
CA PHE A 488 0.90 -27.01 -8.32
C PHE A 488 -0.41 -27.70 -8.71
N ASN A 489 -1.56 -27.19 -8.27
CA ASN A 489 -2.86 -27.81 -8.58
C ASN A 489 -3.43 -27.41 -9.95
N ASN A 490 -2.71 -26.57 -10.70
CA ASN A 490 -3.01 -26.18 -12.08
C ASN A 490 -1.82 -26.53 -13.00
N PRO A 491 -2.06 -26.86 -14.28
CA PRO A 491 -0.97 -27.04 -15.26
C PRO A 491 -0.10 -25.79 -15.41
N TRP A 492 1.20 -26.00 -15.60
CA TRP A 492 2.21 -24.93 -15.74
C TRP A 492 3.41 -25.38 -16.60
N THR A 493 4.26 -24.42 -16.97
CA THR A 493 5.48 -24.62 -17.78
C THR A 493 6.70 -24.15 -16.98
N LEU A 494 7.81 -24.89 -17.03
CA LEU A 494 9.14 -24.51 -16.54
C LEU A 494 10.05 -24.20 -17.74
N GLY A 495 10.58 -22.97 -17.76
CA GLY A 495 11.05 -22.34 -19.00
C GLY A 495 9.90 -22.10 -19.98
N GLY A 496 10.15 -21.35 -21.05
CA GLY A 496 9.20 -21.26 -22.14
C GLY A 496 9.62 -20.33 -23.26
N SER A 497 9.03 -20.54 -24.43
CA SER A 497 9.23 -19.69 -25.61
C SER A 497 8.24 -18.53 -25.73
N SER A 498 7.46 -18.22 -24.68
CA SER A 498 6.50 -17.09 -24.65
C SER A 498 7.14 -15.69 -24.55
N GLY A 499 8.48 -15.60 -24.49
CA GLY A 499 9.26 -14.36 -24.53
C GLY A 499 9.96 -14.13 -25.87
N THR A 500 9.99 -12.88 -26.38
CA THR A 500 10.63 -12.57 -27.66
C THR A 500 12.16 -12.44 -27.53
N ILE A 501 12.87 -13.53 -27.85
CA ILE A 501 14.33 -13.68 -27.85
C ILE A 501 14.93 -13.63 -26.42
N ILE A 502 15.01 -14.80 -25.79
CA ILE A 502 15.76 -15.05 -24.56
C ILE A 502 17.24 -15.32 -24.93
N PHE A 503 18.17 -14.89 -24.07
CA PHE A 503 19.61 -15.15 -24.23
C PHE A 503 20.28 -15.78 -23.00
N THR A 504 19.66 -15.69 -21.82
CA THR A 504 19.85 -16.47 -20.57
C THR A 504 18.92 -15.86 -19.49
N PRO A 505 18.64 -16.56 -18.37
CA PRO A 505 18.61 -18.02 -18.21
C PRO A 505 17.21 -18.58 -18.54
N ASP A 506 17.09 -19.90 -18.61
CA ASP A 506 15.80 -20.60 -18.63
C ASP A 506 15.41 -21.00 -17.19
N GLY A 507 14.10 -21.14 -16.91
CA GLY A 507 13.60 -21.31 -15.53
C GLY A 507 14.07 -22.59 -14.84
N GLN A 508 14.40 -22.51 -13.54
CA GLN A 508 15.09 -23.60 -12.83
C GLN A 508 14.24 -24.25 -11.73
N LEU A 509 14.31 -25.60 -11.65
CA LEU A 509 13.74 -26.41 -10.58
C LEU A 509 14.83 -27.21 -9.86
N ASN A 510 15.24 -26.73 -8.69
CA ASN A 510 16.30 -27.30 -7.87
C ASN A 510 15.74 -28.21 -6.77
N LEU A 511 15.78 -29.54 -6.97
CA LEU A 511 15.25 -30.57 -6.07
C LEU A 511 16.35 -31.11 -5.12
N ASN A 512 16.75 -30.27 -4.16
CA ASN A 512 17.84 -30.52 -3.21
C ASN A 512 17.36 -31.29 -1.95
N GLY A 513 16.84 -32.49 -2.18
CA GLY A 513 16.40 -33.41 -1.12
C GLY A 513 17.53 -34.01 -0.26
N GLY A 514 17.18 -34.77 0.76
CA GLY A 514 18.10 -35.68 1.45
C GLY A 514 18.42 -36.93 0.62
N THR A 515 19.20 -37.87 1.16
CA THR A 515 19.72 -39.05 0.40
C THR A 515 18.70 -40.14 0.07
N THR A 516 17.43 -40.02 0.49
CA THR A 516 16.40 -41.05 0.32
C THR A 516 15.05 -40.47 -0.07
N SER A 517 14.18 -41.30 -0.67
CA SER A 517 12.81 -40.96 -1.03
C SER A 517 11.93 -40.54 0.15
N ALA A 518 12.25 -40.97 1.38
CA ALA A 518 11.57 -40.53 2.61
C ALA A 518 12.00 -39.13 3.10
N THR A 519 13.07 -38.58 2.52
CA THR A 519 13.66 -37.27 2.83
C THR A 519 13.77 -36.39 1.59
N ALA A 520 13.05 -36.73 0.51
CA ALA A 520 13.23 -36.10 -0.79
C ALA A 520 12.75 -34.65 -0.84
N ALA A 521 13.17 -33.95 -1.90
CA ALA A 521 12.51 -32.75 -2.40
C ALA A 521 11.44 -33.19 -3.41
N VAL A 522 10.19 -32.77 -3.22
CA VAL A 522 9.04 -33.29 -4.00
C VAL A 522 8.32 -32.21 -4.79
N LEU A 523 8.12 -32.43 -6.09
CA LEU A 523 7.14 -31.74 -6.92
C LEU A 523 5.90 -32.61 -7.11
N ASP A 524 4.71 -32.08 -6.84
CA ASP A 524 3.43 -32.78 -6.92
C ASP A 524 2.34 -31.94 -7.61
N GLY A 525 1.21 -32.58 -7.94
CA GLY A 525 0.00 -31.95 -8.46
C GLY A 525 -0.29 -32.23 -9.95
N ALA A 526 -0.66 -31.19 -10.67
CA ALA A 526 -1.05 -31.21 -12.08
C ALA A 526 0.15 -31.41 -13.02
N ILE A 527 -0.13 -31.57 -14.32
CA ILE A 527 0.91 -31.75 -15.34
C ILE A 527 1.84 -30.53 -15.41
N VAL A 528 3.15 -30.79 -15.41
CA VAL A 528 4.20 -29.80 -15.70
C VAL A 528 4.77 -30.03 -17.10
N THR A 529 4.98 -28.95 -17.84
CA THR A 529 5.71 -28.97 -19.11
C THR A 529 7.11 -28.38 -18.88
N ILE A 530 8.16 -29.00 -19.42
CA ILE A 530 9.52 -28.45 -19.42
C ILE A 530 9.84 -28.03 -20.85
N ASP A 531 9.85 -26.73 -21.12
CA ASP A 531 10.09 -26.14 -22.44
C ASP A 531 11.30 -25.19 -22.37
N GLY A 532 12.50 -25.78 -22.34
CA GLY A 532 13.76 -25.03 -22.21
C GLY A 532 14.30 -24.95 -20.78
N GLY A 533 13.45 -25.06 -19.76
CA GLY A 533 13.86 -24.95 -18.35
C GLY A 533 14.69 -26.12 -17.80
N ASP A 534 15.40 -25.86 -16.70
CA ASP A 534 16.37 -26.77 -16.08
C ASP A 534 15.77 -27.54 -14.89
N VAL A 535 16.02 -28.86 -14.80
CA VAL A 535 15.72 -29.65 -13.59
C VAL A 535 16.99 -30.18 -12.94
N ASN A 536 17.32 -29.65 -11.76
CA ASN A 536 18.57 -29.90 -11.05
C ASN A 536 18.35 -30.80 -9.83
N VAL A 537 19.23 -31.79 -9.63
CA VAL A 537 19.33 -32.57 -8.38
C VAL A 537 20.76 -32.51 -7.86
N GLY A 538 20.94 -31.91 -6.68
CA GLY A 538 22.25 -31.72 -6.04
C GLY A 538 22.98 -33.01 -5.65
N THR A 539 24.28 -32.90 -5.35
CA THR A 539 25.08 -34.06 -4.92
C THR A 539 24.46 -34.73 -3.68
N ASN A 540 24.32 -36.05 -3.71
CA ASN A 540 23.69 -36.84 -2.63
C ASN A 540 22.24 -36.44 -2.30
N SER A 541 21.53 -35.76 -3.22
CA SER A 541 20.13 -35.34 -3.05
C SER A 541 19.15 -36.26 -3.77
N PHE A 542 17.94 -36.41 -3.24
CA PHE A 542 16.87 -37.20 -3.83
C PHE A 542 15.70 -36.27 -4.25
N GLY A 543 15.50 -36.10 -5.55
CA GLY A 543 14.35 -35.39 -6.13
C GLY A 543 13.24 -36.37 -6.52
N ILE A 544 11.98 -35.99 -6.31
CA ILE A 544 10.82 -36.74 -6.80
C ILE A 544 9.91 -35.79 -7.58
N ILE A 545 9.48 -36.21 -8.77
CA ILE A 545 8.37 -35.60 -9.49
C ILE A 545 7.20 -36.61 -9.54
N ASN A 546 6.17 -36.34 -8.74
CA ASN A 546 4.90 -37.08 -8.72
C ASN A 546 3.96 -36.60 -9.84
N ALA A 547 4.08 -35.32 -10.22
CA ALA A 547 3.37 -34.72 -11.34
C ALA A 547 3.65 -35.46 -12.67
N ALA A 548 2.63 -35.56 -13.53
CA ALA A 548 2.88 -35.95 -14.93
C ALA A 548 3.78 -34.88 -15.60
N THR A 549 4.74 -35.31 -16.41
CA THR A 549 5.75 -34.39 -16.97
C THR A 549 5.90 -34.55 -18.48
N ALA A 550 5.83 -33.42 -19.20
CA ALA A 550 6.09 -33.35 -20.63
C ALA A 550 7.38 -32.57 -20.90
N PHE A 551 8.47 -33.27 -21.23
CA PHE A 551 9.73 -32.65 -21.62
C PHE A 551 9.69 -32.36 -23.13
N VAL A 552 9.65 -31.07 -23.49
CA VAL A 552 9.62 -30.56 -24.87
C VAL A 552 10.97 -29.97 -25.26
N GLY A 553 11.71 -29.45 -24.28
CA GLY A 553 13.11 -29.05 -24.35
C GLY A 553 13.75 -29.06 -22.96
N GLY A 554 14.80 -28.26 -22.78
CA GLY A 554 15.47 -28.06 -21.49
C GLY A 554 16.51 -29.13 -21.13
N GLU A 555 17.15 -28.92 -19.98
CA GLU A 555 18.21 -29.80 -19.47
C GLU A 555 17.87 -30.41 -18.10
N ILE A 556 18.35 -31.62 -17.83
CA ILE A 556 18.29 -32.24 -16.49
C ILE A 556 19.71 -32.58 -16.04
N HIS A 557 20.11 -32.06 -14.89
CA HIS A 557 21.41 -32.33 -14.28
C HIS A 557 21.26 -33.09 -12.97
N VAL A 558 21.59 -34.39 -12.96
CA VAL A 558 21.61 -35.21 -11.74
C VAL A 558 23.06 -35.39 -11.27
N GLN A 559 23.44 -34.64 -10.23
CA GLN A 559 24.81 -34.60 -9.73
C GLN A 559 25.22 -35.92 -9.04
N SER A 560 26.52 -36.07 -8.75
CA SER A 560 27.09 -37.31 -8.21
C SER A 560 26.43 -37.73 -6.89
N GLY A 561 26.00 -38.99 -6.84
CA GLY A 561 25.25 -39.56 -5.71
C GLY A 561 23.80 -39.07 -5.58
N GLY A 562 23.34 -38.16 -6.45
CA GLY A 562 21.95 -37.73 -6.50
C GLY A 562 21.06 -38.69 -7.30
N THR A 563 19.75 -38.63 -7.04
CA THR A 563 18.73 -39.41 -7.74
C THR A 563 17.54 -38.52 -8.08
N LEU A 564 17.15 -38.47 -9.36
CA LEU A 564 15.85 -37.94 -9.80
C LEU A 564 14.89 -39.11 -10.03
N ARG A 565 13.75 -39.11 -9.34
CA ARG A 565 12.70 -40.11 -9.51
C ARG A 565 11.45 -39.53 -10.16
N LEU A 566 11.13 -40.01 -11.36
CA LEU A 566 9.94 -39.63 -12.11
C LEU A 566 8.83 -40.66 -11.85
N ALA A 567 7.96 -40.35 -10.90
CA ALA A 567 6.85 -41.21 -10.47
C ALA A 567 5.54 -40.90 -11.21
N GLY A 568 5.40 -39.69 -11.75
CA GLY A 568 4.32 -39.34 -12.68
C GLY A 568 4.48 -39.99 -14.06
N GLY A 569 3.47 -39.82 -14.92
CA GLY A 569 3.55 -40.23 -16.33
C GLY A 569 4.39 -39.25 -17.14
N ASN A 570 5.37 -39.74 -17.90
CA ASN A 570 6.40 -38.94 -18.55
C ASN A 570 6.36 -39.06 -20.08
N SER A 571 6.51 -37.94 -20.78
CA SER A 571 6.74 -37.91 -22.23
C SER A 571 7.95 -37.07 -22.59
N PHE A 572 8.89 -37.63 -23.37
CA PHE A 572 10.13 -37.01 -23.79
C PHE A 572 10.08 -36.70 -25.30
N ASN A 573 10.25 -35.44 -25.68
CA ASN A 573 10.17 -34.94 -27.05
C ASN A 573 11.36 -34.03 -27.40
N GLY A 574 12.48 -34.18 -26.71
CA GLY A 574 13.65 -33.31 -26.80
C GLY A 574 14.47 -33.30 -25.51
N GLY A 575 15.51 -32.46 -25.48
CA GLY A 575 16.31 -32.14 -24.29
C GLY A 575 17.58 -32.97 -24.09
N THR A 576 18.40 -32.50 -23.14
CA THR A 576 19.66 -33.13 -22.70
C THR A 576 19.55 -33.53 -21.24
N TYR A 577 19.96 -34.75 -20.89
CA TYR A 577 19.79 -35.30 -19.55
C TYR A 577 21.13 -35.87 -19.12
N ASP A 578 21.84 -35.25 -18.18
CA ASP A 578 23.22 -35.60 -17.85
C ASP A 578 23.56 -35.62 -16.35
N GLY A 579 24.75 -36.17 -16.08
CA GLY A 579 25.37 -36.11 -14.77
C GLY A 579 25.73 -37.47 -14.17
N ALA A 580 26.41 -37.41 -13.03
CA ALA A 580 27.00 -38.57 -12.35
C ALA A 580 26.06 -39.29 -11.36
N GLY A 581 24.78 -38.91 -11.32
CA GLY A 581 23.75 -39.50 -10.47
C GLY A 581 22.93 -40.61 -11.16
N THR A 582 21.65 -40.68 -10.78
CA THR A 582 20.68 -41.68 -11.25
C THR A 582 19.37 -41.05 -11.70
N ILE A 583 18.82 -41.47 -12.84
CA ILE A 583 17.40 -41.26 -13.16
C ILE A 583 16.64 -42.57 -12.93
N GLN A 584 15.57 -42.49 -12.14
CA GLN A 584 14.66 -43.60 -11.84
C GLN A 584 13.29 -43.32 -12.46
N PHE A 585 12.83 -44.21 -13.33
CA PHE A 585 11.46 -44.20 -13.83
C PHE A 585 10.60 -45.12 -12.96
N ASP A 586 9.68 -44.54 -12.16
CA ASP A 586 8.63 -45.30 -11.46
C ASP A 586 7.28 -45.23 -12.23
N GLY A 587 7.10 -44.22 -13.08
CA GLY A 587 5.87 -43.98 -13.86
C GLY A 587 5.99 -44.30 -15.36
N ASN A 588 4.82 -44.45 -16.01
CA ASN A 588 4.72 -44.76 -17.43
C ASN A 588 5.47 -43.73 -18.28
N THR A 589 6.40 -44.19 -19.12
CA THR A 589 7.35 -43.30 -19.82
C THR A 589 7.35 -43.56 -21.33
N THR A 590 7.27 -42.48 -22.11
CA THR A 590 7.25 -42.52 -23.59
C THR A 590 8.28 -41.57 -24.18
N ILE A 591 9.13 -42.05 -25.08
CA ILE A 591 10.07 -41.23 -25.87
C ILE A 591 9.50 -41.05 -27.28
N ILE A 592 9.37 -39.81 -27.72
CA ILE A 592 8.57 -39.35 -28.87
C ILE A 592 9.43 -38.59 -29.91
N GLY A 593 10.52 -37.96 -29.49
CA GLY A 593 11.51 -37.28 -30.35
C GLY A 593 12.93 -37.37 -29.79
N ASP A 594 13.91 -36.93 -30.57
CA ASP A 594 15.36 -37.04 -30.31
C ASP A 594 15.74 -36.55 -28.89
N THR A 595 16.05 -37.48 -27.99
CA THR A 595 16.25 -37.23 -26.54
C THR A 595 17.63 -37.75 -26.10
N THR A 596 18.51 -36.90 -25.57
CA THR A 596 19.92 -37.27 -25.29
C THR A 596 20.17 -37.60 -23.82
N PHE A 597 20.31 -38.89 -23.52
CA PHE A 597 20.61 -39.38 -22.16
C PHE A 597 22.11 -39.68 -21.95
N ASN A 598 22.77 -38.82 -21.17
CA ASN A 598 24.17 -38.86 -20.73
C ASN A 598 24.29 -38.97 -19.19
N ILE A 599 23.36 -39.69 -18.57
CA ILE A 599 23.31 -39.99 -17.13
C ILE A 599 24.12 -41.25 -16.81
N ALA A 600 24.82 -41.26 -15.68
CA ALA A 600 25.65 -42.40 -15.26
C ALA A 600 24.86 -43.68 -14.90
N ASN A 601 23.64 -43.57 -14.36
CA ASN A 601 22.82 -44.72 -13.95
C ASN A 601 21.33 -44.54 -14.35
N PHE A 602 20.73 -45.57 -14.94
CA PHE A 602 19.28 -45.65 -15.16
C PHE A 602 18.67 -46.78 -14.33
N ASP A 603 17.57 -46.47 -13.66
CA ASP A 603 16.73 -47.40 -12.91
C ASP A 603 15.36 -47.51 -13.59
N PHE A 604 14.94 -48.74 -13.85
CA PHE A 604 13.72 -49.13 -14.56
C PHE A 604 12.86 -50.15 -13.78
N ASP A 605 13.37 -50.72 -12.69
CA ASP A 605 12.64 -51.67 -11.83
C ASP A 605 12.13 -51.03 -10.54
N GLY A 606 12.80 -49.98 -10.07
CA GLY A 606 12.25 -48.91 -9.24
C GLY A 606 11.69 -49.33 -7.88
N ALA A 607 10.76 -48.53 -7.35
CA ALA A 607 9.96 -48.87 -6.17
C ALA A 607 8.59 -49.46 -6.55
N VAL A 608 8.16 -49.27 -7.80
CA VAL A 608 6.93 -49.79 -8.39
C VAL A 608 7.24 -50.21 -9.82
N ILE A 609 6.74 -51.37 -10.26
CA ILE A 609 7.00 -51.90 -11.60
C ILE A 609 6.45 -50.92 -12.67
N VAL A 610 7.34 -50.38 -13.49
CA VAL A 610 6.98 -49.57 -14.67
C VAL A 610 6.06 -50.39 -15.59
N LEU A 611 4.80 -49.97 -15.72
CA LEU A 611 3.80 -50.73 -16.48
C LEU A 611 4.01 -50.62 -18.00
N THR A 612 4.52 -49.48 -18.49
CA THR A 612 4.93 -49.28 -19.88
C THR A 612 6.12 -48.32 -20.01
N PHE A 613 7.16 -48.78 -20.71
CA PHE A 613 8.21 -47.93 -21.28
C PHE A 613 8.16 -48.06 -22.82
N THR A 614 8.07 -46.94 -23.53
CA THR A 614 7.85 -46.92 -25.00
C THR A 614 8.85 -45.99 -25.68
N ILE A 615 9.47 -46.47 -26.76
CA ILE A 615 10.23 -45.63 -27.71
C ILE A 615 9.46 -45.66 -29.03
N ASN A 616 9.12 -44.48 -29.57
CA ASN A 616 8.41 -44.38 -30.85
C ASN A 616 9.34 -44.65 -32.04
N ASN A 617 8.78 -45.24 -33.08
CA ASN A 617 9.53 -45.70 -34.25
C ASN A 617 9.94 -44.51 -35.15
N GLY A 618 11.24 -44.21 -35.21
CA GLY A 618 11.79 -43.04 -35.89
C GLY A 618 12.58 -42.09 -34.98
N VAL A 619 12.66 -42.42 -33.69
CA VAL A 619 13.60 -41.88 -32.70
C VAL A 619 14.76 -42.87 -32.50
#